data_AF-A0A086Q966-F1
#
_entry.id   AF-A0A086Q966-F1
#
_cell.length_a   1.000
_cell.length_b   1.000
_cell.length_c   1.000
_cell.angle_alpha   90.00
_cell.angle_beta   90.00
_cell.angle_gamma   90.00
#
_symmetry.space_group_name_H-M   'P 1'
#
loop_
_entity.id
_entity.type
_entity.pdbx_description
1 polymer ?
#
loop_
_entity_poly.entity_id
_entity_poly.type
_entity_poly.pdbx_seq_one_letter_code
_entity_poly.pdbx_strand_id
1 'polypeptide(L)' 'MGIKGLGKFVGDFAPRAIKRQEPGSFTGRVIAIDASMSLYQFMVAIRDGNSFGNFTNDAGDCTSHIAGMLNRAI' A
#
# COMPACT_ATOMS: atom_id res chain seq x y z
N MET A 1 2.47 -4.79 10.84
CA MET A 1 2.46 -6.27 10.64
C MET A 1 1.07 -6.80 10.94
N GLY A 2 0.59 -7.80 10.20
CA GLY A 2 -0.77 -8.35 10.34
C GLY A 2 -0.81 -9.75 10.96
N ILE A 3 -1.97 -10.40 10.86
CA ILE A 3 -2.17 -11.78 11.33
C ILE A 3 -1.71 -12.76 10.25
N LYS A 4 -0.64 -13.51 10.54
CA LYS A 4 -0.06 -14.49 9.61
C LYS A 4 -1.08 -15.54 9.20
N GLY A 5 -1.29 -15.71 7.90
CA GLY A 5 -2.16 -16.75 7.33
C GLY A 5 -3.67 -16.43 7.34
N LEU A 6 -4.10 -15.29 7.90
CA LEU A 6 -5.52 -14.97 8.00
C LEU A 6 -6.24 -14.92 6.64
N GLY A 7 -5.61 -14.32 5.63
CA GLY A 7 -6.20 -14.24 4.28
C GLY A 7 -6.48 -15.61 3.66
N LYS A 8 -5.53 -16.55 3.80
CA LYS A 8 -5.71 -17.95 3.35
C LYS A 8 -6.82 -18.65 4.13
N PHE A 9 -6.81 -18.51 5.46
CA PHE A 9 -7.82 -19.12 6.33
C PHE A 9 -9.25 -18.64 5.98
N VAL A 10 -9.45 -17.34 5.80
CA VAL A 10 -10.76 -16.79 5.39
C VAL A 10 -11.15 -17.28 3.99
N GLY A 11 -10.18 -17.38 3.07
CA GLY A 11 -10.42 -17.94 1.73
C GLY A 11 -10.90 -19.40 1.76
N ASP A 12 -10.29 -20.22 2.61
CA ASP A 12 -10.58 -21.66 2.70
C ASP A 12 -11.90 -21.94 3.45
N PHE A 13 -12.16 -21.23 4.56
CA PHE A 13 -13.25 -21.56 5.49
C PHE A 13 -14.42 -20.56 5.49
N ALA A 14 -14.24 -19.35 4.98
CA ALA A 14 -15.28 -18.32 4.93
C ALA A 14 -15.25 -17.50 3.61
N PRO A 15 -15.27 -18.15 2.43
CA PRO A 15 -15.07 -17.47 1.14
C PRO A 15 -16.11 -16.38 0.86
N ARG A 16 -17.34 -16.52 1.40
CA ARG A 16 -18.41 -15.52 1.26
C ARG A 16 -18.10 -14.17 1.93
N ALA A 17 -17.11 -14.11 2.84
CA ALA A 17 -16.66 -12.87 3.46
C ALA A 17 -15.78 -12.02 2.52
N ILE A 18 -15.22 -12.61 1.45
CA ILE A 18 -14.34 -11.92 0.50
C ILE A 18 -15.18 -11.49 -0.72
N LYS A 19 -15.23 -10.18 -0.98
CA LYS A 19 -15.90 -9.60 -2.16
C LYS A 19 -14.88 -8.88 -3.01
N ARG A 20 -14.77 -9.27 -4.29
CA ARG A 20 -13.99 -8.54 -5.29
C ARG A 20 -14.90 -7.51 -5.96
N GLN A 21 -14.43 -6.27 -6.04
CA GLN A 21 -15.14 -5.17 -6.68
C GLN A 21 -14.13 -4.30 -7.41
N GLU A 22 -14.56 -3.75 -8.55
CA GLU A 22 -13.74 -2.80 -9.30
C GLU A 22 -13.63 -1.47 -8.54
N PRO A 23 -12.53 -0.70 -8.70
CA PRO A 23 -12.33 0.56 -7.99
C PRO A 23 -13.49 1.55 -8.13
N GLY A 24 -14.14 1.61 -9.30
CA GLY A 24 -15.31 2.47 -9.53
C GLY A 24 -16.53 2.16 -8.66
N SER A 25 -16.60 0.97 -8.07
CA SER A 25 -17.67 0.59 -7.12
C SER A 25 -17.60 1.38 -5.81
N PHE A 26 -16.47 2.04 -5.55
CA PHE A 26 -16.23 2.83 -4.34
C PHE A 26 -16.35 4.35 -4.57
N THR A 27 -16.73 4.81 -5.77
CA THR A 27 -16.93 6.24 -6.05
C THR A 27 -17.94 6.86 -5.08
N GLY A 28 -17.61 8.02 -4.51
CA GLY A 28 -18.45 8.72 -3.54
C GLY A 28 -18.44 8.12 -2.12
N ARG A 29 -17.63 7.09 -1.86
CA ARG A 29 -17.42 6.56 -0.52
C ARG A 29 -16.25 7.25 0.17
N VAL A 30 -16.42 7.55 1.45
CA VAL A 30 -15.31 7.95 2.32
C VAL A 30 -14.67 6.68 2.85
N ILE A 31 -13.36 6.54 2.65
CA ILE A 31 -12.56 5.38 3.07
C ILE A 31 -11.47 5.86 4.03
N ALA A 32 -11.39 5.25 5.20
CA ALA A 32 -10.29 5.48 6.12
C ALA A 32 -9.06 4.67 5.68
N ILE A 33 -7.91 5.32 5.55
CA ILE A 33 -6.65 4.73 5.10
C ILE A 33 -5.68 4.70 6.28
N ASP A 34 -5.00 3.57 6.49
CA ASP A 34 -3.88 3.48 7.43
C ASP A 34 -2.64 4.14 6.80
N ALA A 35 -2.32 5.34 7.29
CA ALA A 35 -1.19 6.13 6.79
C ALA A 35 0.15 5.44 7.07
N SER A 36 0.34 4.88 8.26
CA SER A 36 1.59 4.24 8.68
C SER A 36 1.93 3.05 7.79
N MET A 37 0.92 2.20 7.51
CA MET A 37 1.10 1.06 6.61
C MET A 37 1.40 1.50 5.17
N SER A 38 0.77 2.58 4.69
CA SER A 38 0.99 3.11 3.35
C SER A 38 2.41 3.67 3.19
N LEU A 39 2.88 4.48 4.15
CA LEU A 39 4.23 5.04 4.16
C LEU A 39 5.30 3.94 4.17
N TYR A 40 5.12 2.91 5.00
CA TYR A 40 6.04 1.77 5.03
C TYR A 40 6.10 1.04 3.68
N GLN A 41 4.94 0.79 3.05
CA GLN A 41 4.89 0.15 1.72
C GLN A 41 5.65 0.95 0.67
N PHE A 42 5.54 2.28 0.66
CA PHE A 42 6.26 3.13 -0.29
C PHE A 42 7.77 3.12 -0.08
N MET A 43 8.23 3.10 1.17
CA MET A 43 9.66 3.02 1.47
C MET A 43 10.28 1.67 1.08
N VAL A 44 9.50 0.59 1.12
CA VAL A 44 10.00 -0.76 0.77
C VAL A 44 9.91 -1.04 -0.73
N ALA A 45 8.82 -0.64 -1.40
CA ALA A 45 8.56 -1.00 -2.80
C ALA A 45 9.60 -0.47 -3.81
N ILE A 46 10.32 0.60 -3.49
CA ILE A 46 11.30 1.23 -4.39
C ILE A 46 12.67 0.55 -4.32
N ARG A 47 12.85 -0.42 -3.40
CA ARG A 47 14.13 -1.12 -3.22
C ARG A 47 14.42 -2.21 -4.27
N ASP A 48 13.40 -2.69 -4.98
CA ASP A 48 13.51 -3.88 -5.84
C ASP A 48 13.96 -3.58 -7.28
N GLY A 49 14.17 -2.31 -7.64
CA GLY A 49 14.80 -1.95 -8.90
C GLY A 49 16.32 -1.86 -8.73
N ASN A 50 17.08 -2.83 -9.25
CA ASN A 50 18.56 -2.88 -9.27
C ASN A 50 19.28 -1.63 -9.87
N SER A 51 18.57 -0.53 -10.14
CA SER A 51 19.11 0.73 -10.66
C SER A 51 18.51 1.99 -10.00
N PHE A 52 17.44 1.86 -9.20
CA PHE A 52 16.82 3.00 -8.52
C PHE A 52 16.90 2.77 -7.01
N GLY A 53 17.87 3.42 -6.37
CA GLY A 53 17.86 3.55 -4.92
C GLY A 53 16.59 4.29 -4.46
N ASN A 54 16.32 4.28 -3.16
CA ASN A 54 15.29 5.15 -2.58
C ASN A 54 15.41 6.56 -3.16
N PHE A 55 14.29 7.17 -3.50
CA PHE A 55 14.30 8.58 -3.88
C PHE A 55 14.86 9.38 -2.71
N THR A 56 15.79 10.28 -3.02
CA THR A 56 16.42 11.16 -2.04
C THR A 56 16.47 12.58 -2.59
N ASN A 57 16.50 13.57 -1.69
CA ASN A 57 16.86 14.94 -2.06
C ASN A 57 18.39 15.09 -2.16
N ASP A 58 18.86 16.29 -2.49
CA ASP A 58 20.31 16.59 -2.60
C ASP A 58 21.06 16.43 -1.26
N ALA A 59 20.35 16.46 -0.12
CA ALA A 59 20.91 16.21 1.21
C ALA A 59 20.95 14.72 1.59
N GLY A 60 20.41 13.84 0.75
CA GLY A 60 20.33 12.39 0.99
C GLY A 60 19.10 11.96 1.82
N ASP A 61 18.17 12.85 2.15
CA ASP A 61 16.95 12.51 2.88
C ASP A 61 15.98 11.74 1.98
N CYS A 62 15.38 10.68 2.51
CA CYS A 62 14.41 9.84 1.78
C CYS A 62 13.16 10.63 1.38
N THR A 63 12.77 10.56 0.12
CA THR A 63 11.55 11.19 -0.45
C THR A 63 10.57 10.17 -1.06
N SER A 64 10.90 8.87 -1.03
CA SER A 64 10.07 7.78 -1.55
C SER A 64 8.61 7.80 -1.05
N HIS A 65 8.44 8.12 0.24
CA HIS A 65 7.14 8.17 0.88
C HIS A 65 6.29 9.36 0.39
N ILE A 66 6.92 10.49 0.05
CA ILE A 66 6.25 11.66 -0.52
C ILE A 66 5.76 11.35 -1.93
N ALA A 67 6.65 10.81 -2.77
CA ALA A 67 6.30 10.42 -4.14
C ALA A 67 5.20 9.35 -4.18
N GLY A 68 5.25 8.39 -3.25
CA GLY A 68 4.23 7.35 -3.11
C GLY A 68 2.87 7.89 -2.68
N MET A 69 2.83 8.78 -1.68
CA MET A 69 1.58 9.41 -1.22
C MET A 69 0.97 10.30 -2.29
N LEU A 70 1.77 11.11 -2.99
CA LEU A 70 1.30 11.95 -4.08
C LEU A 70 0.62 11.08 -5.15
N ASN A 71 1.35 10.13 -5.75
CA ASN A 71 0.79 9.30 -6.83
C ASN A 71 -0.41 8.42 -6.43
N ARG A 72 -0.53 8.01 -5.17
CA ARG A 72 -1.61 7.09 -4.74
C ARG A 72 -2.85 7.82 -4.22
N ALA A 73 -2.68 8.99 -3.60
CA ALA A 73 -3.75 9.61 -2.82
C ALA A 73 -4.07 11.06 -3.21
N ILE A 74 -3.19 11.76 -3.92
CA ILE A 74 -3.31 13.20 -4.24
C ILE A 74 -3.31 13.39 -5.76
#